data_AF-X1TC67-F1
#
_entry.id   AF-X1TC67-F1
#
_cell.length_a   1.000
_cell.length_b   1.000
_cell.length_c   1.000
_cell.angle_alpha   90.00
_cell.angle_beta   90.00
_cell.angle_gamma   90.00
#
_symmetry.space_group_name_H-M   'P 1'
#
loop_
_entity.id
_entity.type
_entity.pdbx_description
1 polymer ?
#
loop_
_entity_poly.entity_id
_entity_poly.type
_entity_poly.pdbx_seq_one_letter_code
_entity_poly.pdbx_strand_id
1 'polypeptide(L)'
;DLNETVLFNIRNAYQNYNVAVNLSDRTIYTYMGVLKSDMGNANYSTAGQLSPLFNDPYYKTIGIGTKIFLGGGTGFVAWHGTQHNPNVLRTEGGIPRRGAGTLSVIGDLKQMSQRWLVGTSMLGYGCTLTVGIGIPIPVLSEEILQYTAVSDDGIFAPVIDYSDAYAQLKPDILDEVSYAQLKSGRIVIQGKEVPTASLSSYLRAVEIATILKEWIIIYRGIIKGEQNGKTAGNTHLPHRTTCGTNYPYPRSAI
;
A
#
# COMPACT_ATOMS: atom_id res chain seq x y z
N ASP A 1 -18.70 18.73 17.19
CA ASP A 1 -17.53 18.76 16.29
C ASP A 1 -16.33 18.26 17.07
N LEU A 2 -15.48 17.41 16.50
CA LEU A 2 -14.27 16.93 17.17
C LEU A 2 -13.15 17.94 16.92
N ASN A 3 -12.52 18.44 17.99
CA ASN A 3 -11.42 19.40 17.88
C ASN A 3 -10.23 18.79 17.11
N GLU A 4 -9.86 17.56 17.44
CA GLU A 4 -8.79 16.79 16.83
C GLU A 4 -9.21 15.32 16.70
N THR A 5 -8.96 14.73 15.52
CA THR A 5 -9.14 13.30 15.31
C THR A 5 -8.05 12.78 14.39
N VAL A 6 -7.31 11.78 14.86
CA VAL A 6 -6.15 11.22 14.15
C VAL A 6 -6.41 9.76 13.80
N LEU A 7 -6.10 9.38 12.56
CA LEU A 7 -5.96 7.98 12.18
C LEU A 7 -4.52 7.56 12.42
N PHE A 8 -4.32 6.58 13.30
CA PHE A 8 -3.06 5.87 13.44
C PHE A 8 -3.26 4.41 13.07
N ASN A 9 -2.66 3.98 11.95
CA ASN A 9 -2.83 2.62 11.44
C ASN A 9 -1.46 1.95 11.27
N ILE A 10 -1.23 0.89 12.03
CA ILE A 10 0.08 0.24 12.20
C ILE A 10 0.38 -0.88 11.21
N ARG A 11 -0.48 -1.13 10.21
CA ARG A 11 -0.21 -2.14 9.18
C ARG A 11 -0.84 -1.77 7.85
N ASN A 12 -0.02 -1.20 6.97
CA ASN A 12 -0.45 -0.75 5.66
C ASN A 12 0.62 -0.99 4.60
N ALA A 13 0.22 -0.82 3.33
CA ALA A 13 1.09 -0.87 2.16
C ALA A 13 2.07 -2.05 2.22
N TYR A 14 1.57 -3.24 2.58
CA TYR A 14 2.39 -4.43 2.70
C TYR A 14 3.09 -4.68 1.35
N GLN A 15 4.39 -4.86 1.40
CA GLN A 15 5.22 -4.87 0.21
C GLN A 15 4.91 -6.05 -0.69
N ASN A 16 4.75 -7.26 -0.14
CA ASN A 16 4.25 -8.43 -0.85
C ASN A 16 3.45 -9.32 0.12
N TYR A 17 2.61 -10.21 -0.40
CA TYR A 17 1.72 -11.07 0.37
C TYR A 17 1.75 -12.51 -0.14
N ASN A 18 1.12 -13.40 0.62
CA ASN A 18 0.81 -14.75 0.15
C ASN A 18 -0.42 -14.72 -0.77
N VAL A 19 -0.46 -15.66 -1.71
CA VAL A 19 -1.69 -16.07 -2.40
C VAL A 19 -2.32 -17.18 -1.55
N ALA A 20 -3.53 -16.95 -1.06
CA ALA A 20 -4.21 -17.84 -0.15
C ALA A 20 -5.09 -18.83 -0.90
N VAL A 21 -4.87 -20.12 -0.67
CA VAL A 21 -5.73 -21.23 -1.14
C VAL A 21 -6.13 -22.12 0.03
N ASN A 22 -7.03 -23.08 -0.21
CA ASN A 22 -7.53 -23.99 0.81
C ASN A 22 -7.56 -25.41 0.25
N LEU A 23 -6.70 -26.29 0.75
CA LEU A 23 -6.62 -27.70 0.35
C LEU A 23 -7.65 -28.59 1.05
N SER A 24 -8.30 -28.11 2.11
CA SER A 24 -9.25 -28.92 2.88
C SER A 24 -10.59 -29.10 2.18
N ASP A 25 -11.38 -30.02 2.71
CA ASP A 25 -12.72 -30.40 2.27
C ASP A 25 -13.84 -29.44 2.73
N ARG A 26 -13.49 -28.37 3.45
CA ARG A 26 -14.45 -27.39 3.99
C ARG A 26 -14.07 -25.96 3.61
N THR A 27 -15.06 -25.09 3.46
CA THR A 27 -14.82 -23.66 3.30
C THR A 27 -14.24 -23.06 4.58
N ILE A 28 -13.18 -22.26 4.44
CA ILE A 28 -12.54 -21.53 5.54
C ILE A 28 -12.69 -20.01 5.36
N TYR A 29 -12.78 -19.30 6.48
CA TYR A 29 -13.00 -17.86 6.54
C TYR A 29 -11.75 -17.19 7.11
N THR A 30 -11.14 -16.30 6.34
CA THR A 30 -9.83 -15.73 6.66
C THR A 30 -9.80 -14.22 6.44
N TYR A 31 -8.74 -13.56 6.90
CA TYR A 31 -8.46 -12.16 6.53
C TYR A 31 -8.18 -11.98 5.03
N MET A 32 -7.94 -13.08 4.30
CA MET A 32 -7.82 -13.09 2.86
C MET A 32 -9.17 -13.30 2.16
N GLY A 33 -10.28 -13.32 2.91
CA GLY A 33 -11.62 -13.60 2.41
C GLY A 33 -12.02 -15.08 2.56
N VAL A 34 -13.13 -15.43 1.93
CA VAL A 34 -13.64 -16.81 1.89
C VAL A 34 -12.79 -17.65 0.95
N LEU A 35 -12.28 -18.78 1.44
CA LEU A 35 -11.55 -19.76 0.63
C LEU A 35 -12.36 -21.06 0.58
N LYS A 36 -12.86 -21.39 -0.61
CA LYS A 36 -13.66 -22.59 -0.88
C LYS A 36 -12.80 -23.85 -0.74
N SER A 37 -13.45 -24.97 -0.42
CA SER A 37 -12.79 -26.28 -0.34
C SER A 37 -12.07 -26.63 -1.64
N ASP A 38 -11.09 -27.53 -1.53
CA ASP A 38 -10.41 -28.17 -2.66
C ASP A 38 -9.78 -27.18 -3.66
N MET A 39 -9.22 -26.07 -3.19
CA MET A 39 -8.71 -24.97 -4.03
C MET A 39 -9.77 -24.40 -4.98
N GLY A 40 -11.00 -24.20 -4.50
CA GLY A 40 -12.07 -23.60 -5.30
C GLY A 40 -11.83 -22.12 -5.68
N ASN A 41 -10.89 -21.43 -5.02
CA ASN A 41 -10.41 -20.09 -5.38
C ASN A 41 -9.03 -19.80 -4.76
N ALA A 42 -8.36 -18.79 -5.31
CA ALA A 42 -7.11 -18.23 -4.81
C ALA A 42 -7.26 -16.72 -4.56
N ASN A 43 -7.12 -16.28 -3.32
CA ASN A 43 -7.24 -14.86 -2.99
C ASN A 43 -5.87 -14.22 -2.80
N TYR A 44 -5.72 -12.98 -3.27
CA TYR A 44 -4.49 -12.20 -3.13
C TYR A 44 -4.79 -10.74 -2.81
N SER A 45 -3.78 -9.99 -2.38
CA SER A 45 -3.92 -8.56 -2.09
C SER A 45 -2.69 -7.78 -2.53
N THR A 46 -2.90 -6.82 -3.42
CA THR A 46 -2.03 -5.69 -3.77
C THR A 46 -2.54 -5.07 -5.08
N ALA A 47 -2.05 -3.88 -5.41
CA ALA A 47 -2.21 -3.30 -6.75
C ALA A 47 -1.13 -3.76 -7.75
N GLY A 48 -0.22 -4.67 -7.35
CA GLY A 48 0.89 -5.13 -8.19
C GLY A 48 1.86 -3.98 -8.47
N GLN A 49 2.18 -3.73 -9.73
CA GLN A 49 3.09 -2.65 -10.15
C GLN A 49 2.72 -1.24 -9.67
N LEU A 50 1.47 -0.98 -9.25
CA LEU A 50 1.07 0.30 -8.66
C LEU A 50 1.30 0.38 -7.14
N SER A 51 1.69 -0.72 -6.50
CA SER A 51 1.96 -0.73 -5.06
C SER A 51 3.27 0.02 -4.77
N PRO A 52 3.27 1.00 -3.85
CA PRO A 52 4.45 1.86 -3.67
C PRO A 52 5.71 1.13 -3.21
N LEU A 53 5.60 0.16 -2.29
CA LEU A 53 6.79 -0.53 -1.76
C LEU A 53 7.43 -1.52 -2.75
N PHE A 54 6.74 -1.91 -3.84
CA PHE A 54 7.40 -2.63 -4.94
C PHE A 54 8.28 -1.70 -5.77
N ASN A 55 7.91 -0.42 -5.87
CA ASN A 55 8.62 0.60 -6.62
C ASN A 55 9.74 1.28 -5.79
N ASP A 56 9.85 0.95 -4.50
CA ASP A 56 10.97 1.31 -3.63
C ASP A 56 11.38 0.08 -2.78
N PRO A 57 11.93 -0.96 -3.41
CA PRO A 57 12.09 -2.29 -2.81
C PRO A 57 12.98 -2.31 -1.56
N TYR A 58 13.90 -1.34 -1.46
CA TYR A 58 14.87 -1.19 -0.38
C TYR A 58 14.64 0.06 0.48
N TYR A 59 13.45 0.68 0.39
CA TYR A 59 13.05 1.83 1.23
C TYR A 59 14.01 3.03 1.10
N LYS A 60 14.53 3.30 -0.09
CA LYS A 60 15.48 4.41 -0.34
C LYS A 60 14.82 5.78 -0.30
N THR A 61 13.51 5.83 -0.54
CA THR A 61 12.73 7.08 -0.65
C THR A 61 11.54 7.11 0.31
N ILE A 62 10.99 5.95 0.66
CA ILE A 62 9.86 5.79 1.55
C ILE A 62 10.37 5.42 2.94
N GLY A 63 10.24 6.36 3.88
CA GLY A 63 10.66 6.20 5.27
C GLY A 63 9.84 7.09 6.20
N ILE A 64 10.28 7.21 7.45
CA ILE A 64 9.60 8.04 8.45
C ILE A 64 9.51 9.49 7.94
N GLY A 65 8.32 10.08 8.04
CA GLY A 65 8.05 11.45 7.60
C GLY A 65 7.72 11.58 6.11
N THR A 66 7.78 10.50 5.31
CA THR A 66 7.32 10.54 3.92
C THR A 66 5.84 10.93 3.89
N LYS A 67 5.52 12.00 3.14
CA LYS A 67 4.15 12.48 2.92
C LYS A 67 3.41 11.54 1.98
N ILE A 68 2.20 11.14 2.36
CA ILE A 68 1.41 10.15 1.63
C ILE A 68 -0.02 10.64 1.39
N PHE A 69 -0.65 10.11 0.36
CA PHE A 69 -2.11 10.08 0.25
C PHE A 69 -2.62 9.01 1.23
N LEU A 70 -3.47 9.41 2.19
CA LEU A 70 -4.03 8.52 3.20
C LEU A 70 -5.52 8.80 3.35
N GLY A 71 -6.36 7.85 2.94
CA GLY A 71 -7.80 7.94 3.12
C GLY A 71 -8.44 9.14 2.40
N GLY A 72 -7.83 9.68 1.34
CA GLY A 72 -8.31 10.90 0.67
C GLY A 72 -7.67 12.20 1.17
N GLY A 73 -7.07 12.18 2.36
CA GLY A 73 -6.34 13.30 2.92
C GLY A 73 -4.83 13.14 2.79
N THR A 74 -4.11 14.02 3.49
CA THR A 74 -2.66 13.90 3.67
C THR A 74 -2.36 13.11 4.93
N GLY A 75 -1.45 12.15 4.82
CA GLY A 75 -0.85 11.46 5.96
C GLY A 75 0.67 11.42 5.87
N PHE A 76 1.27 10.71 6.81
CA PHE A 76 2.70 10.49 6.88
C PHE A 76 2.99 9.05 7.27
N VAL A 77 4.11 8.53 6.80
CA VAL A 77 4.70 7.31 7.37
C VAL A 77 5.25 7.65 8.76
N ALA A 78 4.73 7.00 9.78
CA ALA A 78 5.14 7.20 11.16
C ALA A 78 6.29 6.26 11.57
N TRP A 79 6.28 5.04 11.06
CA TRP A 79 7.24 3.98 11.40
C TRP A 79 7.14 2.79 10.44
N HIS A 80 7.94 1.74 10.65
CA HIS A 80 7.61 0.44 10.08
C HIS A 80 6.30 -0.10 10.66
N GLY A 81 5.57 -0.88 9.88
CA GLY A 81 4.34 -1.53 10.31
C GLY A 81 4.60 -2.80 11.12
N THR A 82 3.54 -3.35 11.69
CA THR A 82 3.58 -4.70 12.26
C THR A 82 3.76 -5.75 11.16
N GLN A 83 4.37 -6.89 11.49
CA GLN A 83 4.80 -7.93 10.54
C GLN A 83 5.85 -7.48 9.51
N HIS A 84 6.47 -6.32 9.70
CA HIS A 84 7.53 -5.85 8.82
C HIS A 84 8.72 -6.83 8.86
N ASN A 85 9.06 -7.40 7.70
CA ASN A 85 10.22 -8.27 7.55
C ASN A 85 11.02 -7.90 6.28
N PRO A 86 12.10 -7.11 6.39
CA PRO A 86 12.84 -6.66 5.21
C PRO A 86 13.77 -7.76 4.64
N ASN A 87 14.10 -8.77 5.44
CA ASN A 87 15.12 -9.79 5.17
C ASN A 87 14.49 -11.07 4.62
N VAL A 88 13.77 -10.94 3.50
CA VAL A 88 13.16 -12.07 2.80
C VAL A 88 13.83 -12.34 1.46
N LEU A 89 13.53 -13.50 0.89
CA LEU A 89 13.90 -13.84 -0.48
C LEU A 89 13.43 -12.75 -1.46
N ARG A 90 14.33 -12.31 -2.34
CA ARG A 90 14.10 -11.27 -3.35
C ARG A 90 14.52 -11.74 -4.73
N THR A 91 13.96 -11.12 -5.77
CA THR A 91 14.45 -11.24 -7.15
C THR A 91 15.79 -10.50 -7.30
N GLU A 92 16.45 -10.66 -8.44
CA GLU A 92 17.65 -9.89 -8.79
C GLU A 92 17.38 -8.38 -8.78
N GLY A 93 16.19 -7.95 -9.22
CA GLY A 93 15.73 -6.55 -9.15
C GLY A 93 15.31 -6.09 -7.75
N GLY A 94 15.52 -6.89 -6.71
CA GLY A 94 15.26 -6.54 -5.31
C GLY A 94 13.81 -6.69 -4.84
N ILE A 95 12.90 -7.10 -5.72
CA ILE A 95 11.48 -7.29 -5.40
C ILE A 95 11.32 -8.49 -4.45
N PRO A 96 10.68 -8.35 -3.27
CA PRO A 96 10.49 -9.48 -2.38
C PRO A 96 9.56 -10.52 -2.99
N ARG A 97 9.87 -11.80 -2.78
CA ARG A 97 9.09 -12.96 -3.22
C ARG A 97 8.23 -13.55 -2.10
N ARG A 98 8.27 -12.97 -0.89
CA ARG A 98 7.53 -13.39 0.31
C ARG A 98 6.97 -12.17 1.03
N GLY A 99 6.12 -12.39 2.04
CA GLY A 99 5.66 -11.33 2.94
C GLY A 99 6.83 -10.51 3.49
N ALA A 100 6.91 -9.23 3.12
CA ALA A 100 8.04 -8.36 3.43
C ALA A 100 7.66 -7.12 4.28
N GLY A 101 8.10 -5.92 3.89
CA GLY A 101 7.89 -4.72 4.69
C GLY A 101 6.45 -4.23 4.74
N THR A 102 6.08 -3.60 5.85
CA THR A 102 4.82 -2.87 6.04
C THR A 102 5.09 -1.48 6.60
N LEU A 103 4.10 -0.58 6.51
CA LEU A 103 4.17 0.79 7.03
C LEU A 103 3.16 1.03 8.16
N SER A 104 3.60 1.73 9.20
CA SER A 104 2.72 2.43 10.14
C SER A 104 2.50 3.85 9.64
N VAL A 105 1.25 4.30 9.59
CA VAL A 105 0.87 5.59 9.02
C VAL A 105 0.03 6.39 10.00
N ILE A 106 0.17 7.72 9.93
CA ILE A 106 -0.57 8.68 10.74
C ILE A 106 -1.15 9.78 9.84
N GLY A 107 -2.34 10.27 10.15
CA GLY A 107 -2.91 11.42 9.42
C GLY A 107 -4.13 12.02 10.11
N ASP A 108 -4.46 13.24 9.70
CA ASP A 108 -5.66 13.94 10.15
C ASP A 108 -6.91 13.27 9.56
N LEU A 109 -7.67 12.59 10.41
CA LEU A 109 -8.86 11.84 10.01
C LEU A 109 -9.95 12.78 9.47
N LYS A 110 -9.97 14.05 9.90
CA LYS A 110 -11.01 15.02 9.49
C LYS A 110 -10.91 15.39 8.01
N GLN A 111 -9.75 15.20 7.39
CA GLN A 111 -9.52 15.45 5.96
C GLN A 111 -9.79 14.20 5.09
N MET A 112 -10.06 13.06 5.71
CA MET A 112 -10.27 11.80 5.00
C MET A 112 -11.73 11.68 4.51
N SER A 113 -11.93 10.87 3.47
CA SER A 113 -13.22 10.67 2.82
C SER A 113 -13.66 9.21 2.91
N GLN A 114 -14.97 9.01 3.09
CA GLN A 114 -15.63 7.70 3.03
C GLN A 114 -15.42 6.97 1.69
N ARG A 115 -14.96 7.64 0.63
CA ARG A 115 -14.56 6.96 -0.61
C ARG A 115 -13.31 6.09 -0.43
N TRP A 116 -12.41 6.51 0.44
CA TRP A 116 -11.06 5.95 0.58
C TRP A 116 -10.82 5.32 1.96
N LEU A 117 -11.68 5.60 2.94
CA LEU A 117 -11.57 5.07 4.28
C LEU A 117 -12.91 4.52 4.74
N VAL A 118 -13.02 3.18 4.79
CA VAL A 118 -14.29 2.49 5.02
C VAL A 118 -14.11 1.35 6.02
N GLY A 119 -14.95 1.31 7.05
CA GLY A 119 -15.08 0.12 7.90
C GLY A 119 -15.70 -1.02 7.10
N THR A 120 -15.06 -2.18 7.09
CA THR A 120 -15.50 -3.34 6.29
C THR A 120 -15.67 -4.56 7.21
N SER A 121 -16.67 -5.38 6.94
CA SER A 121 -16.87 -6.68 7.62
C SER A 121 -16.46 -7.80 6.68
N MET A 122 -15.56 -8.66 7.14
CA MET A 122 -15.14 -9.86 6.43
C MET A 122 -15.90 -11.06 7.02
N LEU A 123 -16.73 -11.70 6.20
CA LEU A 123 -17.54 -12.85 6.60
C LEU A 123 -16.69 -13.91 7.30
N GLY A 124 -17.10 -14.30 8.50
CA GLY A 124 -16.45 -15.34 9.31
C GLY A 124 -15.07 -14.99 9.87
N TYR A 125 -14.52 -13.81 9.58
CA TYR A 125 -13.22 -13.36 10.10
C TYR A 125 -13.36 -12.20 11.10
N GLY A 126 -14.08 -11.14 10.73
CA GLY A 126 -14.28 -9.99 11.61
C GLY A 126 -14.28 -8.64 10.89
N CYS A 127 -14.14 -7.56 11.65
CA CYS A 127 -14.06 -6.21 11.10
C CYS A 127 -12.63 -5.87 10.64
N THR A 128 -12.54 -5.03 9.63
CA THR A 128 -11.31 -4.47 9.09
C THR A 128 -11.56 -3.05 8.60
N LEU A 129 -10.49 -2.35 8.22
CA LEU A 129 -10.53 -1.00 7.67
C LEU A 129 -9.96 -1.05 6.25
N THR A 130 -10.79 -0.72 5.26
CA THR A 130 -10.33 -0.52 3.88
C THR A 130 -9.77 0.89 3.78
N VAL A 131 -8.48 1.00 3.45
CA VAL A 131 -7.74 2.27 3.40
C VAL A 131 -7.10 2.46 2.03
N GLY A 132 -7.41 3.58 1.38
CA GLY A 132 -6.71 4.06 0.18
C GLY A 132 -5.39 4.71 0.57
N ILE A 133 -4.28 4.16 0.08
CA ILE A 133 -2.94 4.66 0.33
C ILE A 133 -2.20 4.83 -0.98
N GLY A 134 -1.52 5.96 -1.13
CA GLY A 134 -0.62 6.22 -2.24
C GLY A 134 0.60 6.99 -1.77
N ILE A 135 1.75 6.66 -2.32
CA ILE A 135 3.02 7.29 -1.95
C ILE A 135 3.72 7.73 -3.25
N PRO A 136 3.95 9.03 -3.45
CA PRO A 136 4.71 9.49 -4.61
C PRO A 136 6.19 9.13 -4.42
N ILE A 137 6.81 8.57 -5.47
CA ILE A 137 8.22 8.19 -5.43
C ILE A 137 9.04 9.23 -6.18
N PRO A 138 9.95 9.97 -5.49
CA PRO A 138 10.81 10.93 -6.14
C PRO A 138 11.91 10.19 -6.91
N VAL A 139 11.98 10.39 -8.23
CA VAL A 139 13.07 9.84 -9.06
C VAL A 139 14.30 10.72 -8.87
N LEU A 140 15.18 10.32 -7.93
CA LEU A 140 16.40 11.05 -7.56
C LEU A 140 17.67 10.48 -8.22
N SER A 141 17.59 9.28 -8.81
CA SER A 141 18.69 8.59 -9.47
C SER A 141 18.17 7.63 -10.54
N GLU A 142 19.06 7.18 -11.43
CA GLU A 142 18.77 6.12 -12.40
C GLU A 142 18.37 4.81 -11.71
N GLU A 143 18.97 4.52 -10.55
CA GLU A 143 18.63 3.34 -9.76
C GLU A 143 17.18 3.38 -9.26
N ILE A 144 16.72 4.53 -8.74
CA ILE A 144 15.31 4.68 -8.33
C ILE A 144 14.39 4.56 -9.56
N LEU A 145 14.77 5.13 -10.70
CA LEU A 145 14.00 4.98 -11.93
C LEU A 145 13.83 3.50 -12.32
N GLN A 146 14.90 2.70 -12.22
CA GLN A 146 14.85 1.27 -12.48
C GLN A 146 13.89 0.54 -11.53
N TYR A 147 13.90 0.85 -10.24
CA TYR A 147 12.95 0.27 -9.28
C TYR A 147 11.49 0.61 -9.61
N THR A 148 11.23 1.82 -10.13
CA THR A 148 9.87 2.23 -10.52
C THR A 148 9.37 1.62 -11.85
N ALA A 149 10.23 0.89 -12.57
CA ALA A 149 9.90 0.28 -13.86
C ALA A 149 9.42 -1.17 -13.74
N VAL A 150 9.13 -1.64 -12.52
CA VAL A 150 8.67 -3.02 -12.28
C VAL A 150 7.31 -3.30 -12.95
N SER A 151 7.20 -4.43 -13.63
CA SER A 151 5.96 -4.92 -14.22
C SER A 151 5.34 -6.06 -13.40
N ASP A 152 4.04 -6.26 -13.53
CA ASP A 152 3.33 -7.34 -12.82
C ASP A 152 3.90 -8.76 -13.11
N ASP A 153 4.50 -8.97 -14.28
CA ASP A 153 5.17 -10.24 -14.65
C ASP A 153 6.44 -10.50 -13.82
N GLY A 154 7.10 -9.43 -13.37
CA GLY A 154 8.33 -9.49 -12.57
C GLY A 154 8.10 -9.57 -11.06
N ILE A 155 6.84 -9.54 -10.62
CA ILE A 155 6.48 -9.56 -9.20
C ILE A 155 5.81 -10.91 -8.90
N PHE A 156 6.38 -11.67 -7.97
CA PHE A 156 5.95 -13.02 -7.64
C PHE A 156 5.47 -13.15 -6.20
N ALA A 157 4.45 -13.97 -5.98
CA ALA A 157 3.88 -14.26 -4.67
C ALA A 157 3.76 -15.78 -4.44
N PRO A 158 4.01 -16.26 -3.21
CA PRO A 158 3.93 -17.69 -2.91
C PRO A 158 2.47 -18.09 -2.72
N VAL A 159 2.09 -19.24 -3.28
CA VAL A 159 0.80 -19.89 -3.06
C VAL A 159 0.89 -20.75 -1.80
N ILE A 160 0.09 -20.41 -0.80
CA ILE A 160 0.12 -21.04 0.53
C ILE A 160 -1.26 -21.61 0.85
N ASP A 161 -1.29 -22.83 1.40
CA ASP A 161 -2.51 -23.40 1.97
C ASP A 161 -2.83 -22.78 3.33
N TYR A 162 -4.02 -22.19 3.44
CA TYR A 162 -4.50 -21.57 4.66
C TYR A 162 -5.23 -22.55 5.59
N SER A 163 -5.50 -23.78 5.12
CA SER A 163 -6.18 -24.80 5.92
C SER A 163 -5.23 -25.48 6.92
N ASP A 164 -3.95 -25.58 6.57
CA ASP A 164 -2.93 -26.27 7.37
C ASP A 164 -1.61 -25.48 7.44
N ALA A 165 -0.94 -25.25 6.29
CA ALA A 165 0.41 -24.71 6.25
C ALA A 165 0.53 -23.33 6.92
N TYR A 166 -0.38 -22.40 6.60
CA TYR A 166 -0.38 -21.06 7.19
C TYR A 166 -0.59 -21.08 8.71
N ALA A 167 -1.56 -21.87 9.19
CA ALA A 167 -1.92 -21.92 10.61
C ALA A 167 -0.82 -22.54 11.47
N GLN A 168 -0.05 -23.48 10.91
CA GLN A 168 1.04 -24.16 11.58
C GLN A 168 2.42 -23.56 11.26
N LEU A 169 2.47 -22.42 10.56
CA LEU A 169 3.72 -21.75 10.15
C LEU A 169 4.69 -22.68 9.41
N LYS A 170 4.15 -23.59 8.61
CA LYS A 170 4.96 -24.51 7.82
C LYS A 170 5.63 -23.76 6.66
N PRO A 171 6.84 -24.17 6.25
CA PRO A 171 7.56 -23.54 5.14
C PRO A 171 6.99 -23.91 3.76
N ASP A 172 5.98 -24.78 3.70
CA ASP A 172 5.37 -25.30 2.49
C ASP A 172 4.84 -24.20 1.57
N ILE A 173 5.28 -24.25 0.32
CA ILE A 173 4.84 -23.37 -0.77
C ILE A 173 4.38 -24.27 -1.89
N LEU A 174 3.11 -24.15 -2.27
CA LEU A 174 2.50 -24.98 -3.29
C LEU A 174 2.98 -24.61 -4.69
N ASP A 175 3.15 -23.31 -4.92
CA ASP A 175 3.60 -22.74 -6.18
C ASP A 175 4.07 -21.30 -5.98
N GLU A 176 4.66 -20.68 -7.00
CA GLU A 176 4.95 -19.25 -7.04
C GLU A 176 4.42 -18.64 -8.34
N VAL A 177 3.54 -17.66 -8.21
CA VAL A 177 2.81 -17.07 -9.34
C VAL A 177 3.09 -15.58 -9.46
N SER A 178 3.14 -15.07 -10.68
CA SER A 178 3.28 -13.65 -10.95
C SER A 178 1.98 -12.88 -10.71
N TYR A 179 2.08 -11.58 -10.44
CA TYR A 179 0.89 -10.73 -10.35
C TYR A 179 0.17 -10.56 -11.69
N ALA A 180 0.87 -10.71 -12.82
CA ALA A 180 0.25 -10.74 -14.13
C ALA A 180 -0.69 -11.94 -14.29
N GLN A 181 -0.23 -13.13 -13.88
CA GLN A 181 -1.06 -14.33 -13.82
C GLN A 181 -2.25 -14.14 -12.88
N LEU A 182 -2.03 -13.62 -11.67
CA LEU A 182 -3.10 -13.34 -10.71
C LEU A 182 -4.15 -12.36 -11.25
N LYS A 183 -3.74 -11.35 -12.01
CA LYS A 183 -4.63 -10.36 -12.65
C LYS A 183 -5.39 -10.90 -13.86
N SER A 184 -4.92 -12.00 -14.48
CA SER A 184 -5.64 -12.67 -15.57
C SER A 184 -6.98 -13.28 -15.11
N GLY A 185 -7.16 -13.46 -13.80
CA GLY A 185 -8.39 -14.00 -13.19
C GLY A 185 -8.34 -15.51 -12.92
N ARG A 186 -7.29 -16.21 -13.40
CA ARG A 186 -7.09 -17.65 -13.16
C ARG A 186 -5.61 -18.01 -13.12
N ILE A 187 -5.27 -19.04 -12.34
CA ILE A 187 -3.93 -19.63 -12.28
C ILE A 187 -4.02 -21.15 -12.30
N VAL A 188 -2.92 -21.82 -12.64
CA VAL A 188 -2.83 -23.29 -12.55
C VAL A 188 -1.97 -23.61 -11.34
N ILE A 189 -2.51 -24.39 -10.39
CA ILE A 189 -1.79 -24.89 -9.21
C ILE A 189 -1.89 -26.41 -9.25
N GLN A 190 -0.76 -27.11 -9.26
CA GLN A 190 -0.72 -28.59 -9.29
C GLN A 190 -1.58 -29.21 -10.42
N GLY A 191 -1.61 -28.57 -11.59
CA GLY A 191 -2.40 -29.01 -12.74
C GLY A 191 -3.89 -28.68 -12.67
N LYS A 192 -4.37 -28.03 -11.61
CA LYS A 192 -5.75 -27.56 -11.47
C LYS A 192 -5.87 -26.08 -11.78
N GLU A 193 -6.84 -25.71 -12.63
CA GLU A 193 -7.19 -24.31 -12.87
C GLU A 193 -8.01 -23.75 -11.68
N VAL A 194 -7.55 -22.64 -11.12
CA VAL A 194 -8.12 -22.02 -9.91
C VAL A 194 -8.45 -20.55 -10.21
N PRO A 195 -9.69 -20.09 -10.00
CA PRO A 195 -10.04 -18.69 -10.19
C PRO A 195 -9.39 -17.81 -9.10
N THR A 196 -8.91 -16.64 -9.50
CA THR A 196 -8.25 -15.69 -8.60
C THR A 196 -9.17 -14.53 -8.23
N ALA A 197 -9.02 -14.00 -7.02
CA ALA A 197 -9.73 -12.80 -6.58
C ALA A 197 -8.80 -11.87 -5.80
N SER A 198 -8.81 -10.58 -6.17
CA SER A 198 -8.07 -9.54 -5.45
C SER A 198 -8.91 -8.92 -4.35
N LEU A 199 -8.31 -8.73 -3.18
CA LEU A 199 -8.87 -7.90 -2.10
C LEU A 199 -8.62 -6.40 -2.33
N SER A 200 -7.64 -6.08 -3.18
CA SER A 200 -7.28 -4.70 -3.55
C SER A 200 -7.95 -4.31 -4.86
N SER A 201 -8.53 -3.11 -4.91
CA SER A 201 -9.11 -2.58 -6.14
C SER A 201 -8.04 -1.90 -7.01
N TYR A 202 -7.73 -2.50 -8.16
CA TYR A 202 -6.78 -1.93 -9.12
C TYR A 202 -7.29 -0.61 -9.71
N LEU A 203 -8.60 -0.51 -9.98
CA LEU A 203 -9.22 0.74 -10.45
C LEU A 203 -8.98 1.88 -9.45
N ARG A 204 -9.17 1.62 -8.16
CA ARG A 204 -8.90 2.61 -7.10
C ARG A 204 -7.42 2.97 -7.01
N ALA A 205 -6.51 2.02 -7.23
CA ALA A 205 -5.07 2.32 -7.27
C ALA A 205 -4.70 3.27 -8.43
N VAL A 206 -5.31 3.09 -9.62
CA VAL A 206 -5.13 4.00 -10.76
C VAL A 206 -5.66 5.41 -10.46
N GLU A 207 -6.83 5.50 -9.82
CA GLU A 207 -7.38 6.78 -9.37
C GLU A 207 -6.43 7.49 -8.38
N ILE A 208 -5.90 6.78 -7.38
CA ILE A 208 -4.94 7.33 -6.42
C ILE A 208 -3.66 7.79 -7.12
N ALA A 209 -3.12 7.02 -8.05
CA ALA A 209 -1.95 7.40 -8.83
C ALA A 209 -2.19 8.69 -9.64
N THR A 210 -3.40 8.87 -10.15
CA THR A 210 -3.81 10.07 -10.89
C THR A 210 -3.91 11.29 -9.97
N ILE A 211 -4.53 11.13 -8.79
CA ILE A 211 -4.60 12.19 -7.77
C ILE A 211 -3.19 12.62 -7.34
N LEU A 212 -2.29 11.68 -7.08
CA LEU A 212 -0.91 11.99 -6.72
C LEU A 212 -0.17 12.74 -7.83
N LYS A 213 -0.38 12.36 -9.10
CA LYS A 213 0.17 13.07 -10.25
C LYS A 213 -0.32 14.52 -10.28
N GLU A 214 -1.60 14.76 -10.07
CA GLU A 214 -2.18 16.11 -10.01
C GLU A 214 -1.57 16.94 -8.89
N TRP A 215 -1.43 16.36 -7.69
CA TRP A 215 -0.77 17.03 -6.56
C TRP A 215 0.64 17.48 -6.94
N ILE A 216 1.45 16.59 -7.54
CA ILE A 216 2.83 16.90 -7.96
C ILE A 216 2.86 18.04 -8.99
N ILE A 217 1.95 18.04 -9.96
CA ILE A 217 1.87 19.09 -10.99
C ILE A 217 1.58 20.44 -10.33
N ILE A 218 0.62 20.49 -9.41
CA ILE A 218 0.26 21.70 -8.66
C ILE A 218 1.45 22.22 -7.86
N TYR A 219 2.12 21.36 -7.08
CA TYR A 219 3.30 21.77 -6.28
C TYR A 219 4.43 22.31 -7.17
N ARG A 220 4.70 21.69 -8.31
CA ARG A 220 5.71 22.19 -9.27
C ARG A 220 5.34 23.56 -9.85
N GLY A 221 4.06 23.80 -10.12
CA GLY A 221 3.56 25.10 -10.58
C GLY A 221 3.78 26.21 -9.56
N ILE A 222 3.53 25.92 -8.27
CA ILE A 222 3.75 26.84 -7.16
C ILE A 222 5.23 27.22 -7.05
N ILE A 223 6.13 26.22 -7.02
CA ILE A 223 7.59 26.45 -6.90
C ILE A 223 8.10 27.31 -8.06
N LYS A 224 7.65 27.06 -9.29
CA LYS A 224 8.01 27.87 -10.46
C LYS A 224 7.44 29.29 -10.40
N GLY A 225 6.27 29.49 -9.82
CA GLY A 225 5.65 30.81 -9.62
C GLY A 225 6.43 31.67 -8.62
N GLU A 226 6.85 31.06 -7.51
CA GLU A 226 7.66 31.71 -6.47
C GLU A 226 9.07 32.07 -6.98
N GLN A 227 9.72 31.19 -7.74
CA GLN A 227 11.04 31.49 -8.34
C GLN A 227 10.99 32.61 -9.38
N ASN A 228 9.84 32.85 -10.01
CA ASN A 228 9.65 33.91 -11.01
C ASN A 228 9.10 35.23 -10.42
N GLY A 229 9.07 35.38 -9.09
CA GLY A 229 8.65 36.62 -8.43
C GLY A 229 7.17 36.98 -8.61
N LYS A 230 6.33 36.07 -9.11
CA LYS A 230 4.89 36.28 -9.21
C LYS A 230 4.23 35.79 -7.92
N THR A 231 3.91 36.70 -7.01
CA THR A 231 2.99 36.42 -5.90
C THR A 231 1.69 35.87 -6.48
N ALA A 232 1.42 34.58 -6.26
CA ALA A 232 0.18 33.96 -6.65
C ALA A 232 -0.98 34.64 -5.89
N GLY A 233 -1.70 35.50 -6.61
CA GLY A 233 -2.96 36.08 -6.16
C GLY A 233 -3.96 34.97 -5.84
N ASN A 234 -4.65 35.12 -4.71
CA ASN A 234 -5.79 34.37 -4.21
C ASN A 234 -6.44 33.36 -5.19
N THR A 235 -5.80 32.21 -5.40
CA THR A 235 -6.50 30.99 -5.81
C THR A 235 -7.02 30.35 -4.55
N HIS A 236 -8.33 30.40 -4.35
CA HIS A 236 -9.02 29.79 -3.22
C HIS A 236 -8.86 28.25 -3.32
N LEU A 237 -7.88 27.72 -2.59
CA LEU A 237 -7.74 26.30 -2.27
C LEU A 237 -8.20 26.10 -0.82
N PRO A 238 -8.75 24.94 -0.45
CA PRO A 238 -8.88 24.61 0.96
C PRO A 238 -7.46 24.46 1.52
N HIS A 239 -7.18 25.20 2.60
CA HIS A 239 -5.90 25.20 3.34
C HIS A 239 -4.75 26.02 2.74
N ARG A 240 -4.93 27.34 2.68
CA ARG A 240 -3.91 28.23 3.25
C ARG A 240 -4.18 28.38 4.75
N THR A 241 -3.55 27.56 5.57
CA THR A 241 -3.28 27.97 6.95
C THR A 241 -1.97 28.74 6.90
N THR A 242 -2.06 30.04 6.63
CA THR A 242 -0.98 30.95 6.96
C THR A 242 -0.79 30.87 8.48
N CYS A 243 0.23 30.13 8.93
CA CYS A 243 0.64 30.19 10.32
C CYS A 243 1.38 31.52 10.53
N GLY A 244 0.59 32.58 10.69
CA GLY A 244 1.03 33.80 11.33
C GLY A 244 0.92 33.60 12.83
N THR A 245 1.99 33.14 13.46
CA THR A 245 2.19 33.32 14.90
C THR A 245 3.64 33.74 15.14
N ASN A 246 3.82 35.05 15.24
CA ASN A 246 4.93 35.63 15.97
C ASN A 246 4.88 35.10 17.41
N TYR A 247 5.76 34.18 17.77
CA TYR A 247 6.16 33.97 19.15
C TYR A 247 7.69 33.92 19.21
N PRO A 248 8.34 34.75 20.04
CA PRO A 248 9.78 34.73 20.19
C PRO A 248 10.14 33.55 21.07
N TYR A 249 10.79 32.52 20.52
CA TYR A 249 11.46 31.54 21.36
C TYR A 249 12.84 32.08 21.78
N PRO A 250 13.11 32.24 23.09
CA PRO A 250 14.44 32.55 23.56
C PRO A 250 15.32 31.30 23.46
N ARG A 251 16.60 31.53 23.14
CA ARG A 251 17.68 30.55 23.20
C ARG A 251 17.90 30.08 24.64
N SER A 252 18.01 28.77 24.82
CA SER A 252 18.83 28.10 25.85
C SER A 252 18.97 26.64 25.39
N ALA A 253 20.11 26.14 24.93
CA ALA A 253 21.30 25.80 25.73
C ALA A 253 20.95 24.97 26.96
N ILE A 254 20.91 23.64 26.81
CA ILE A 254 21.78 22.61 27.41
C ILE A 254 21.63 21.36 26.53
#